data_AF-A0A962SCF3-F1
#
_entry.id   AF-A0A962SCF3-F1
#
_cell.length_a   1.000
_cell.length_b   1.000
_cell.length_c   1.000
_cell.angle_alpha   90.00
_cell.angle_beta   90.00
_cell.angle_gamma   90.00
#
_symmetry.space_group_name_H-M   'P 1'
#
loop_
_entity.id
_entity.type
_entity.pdbx_description
1 polymer ?
#
loop_
_entity_poly.entity_id
_entity_poly.type
_entity_poly.pdbx_seq_one_letter_code
_entity_poly.pdbx_strand_id
1 'polypeptide(L)' 'MARSKSSGRWLREHFSDDYVQRSKQDHYRSRAVYKLIELNEKDKLIRPGMRILELGAAPGGWT' A
#
# COMPACT_ATOMS: atom_id res chain seq x y z
N MET A 1 -26.10 -7.11 0.34
CA MET A 1 -25.81 -5.83 1.01
C MET A 1 -25.57 -4.75 -0.05
N ALA A 2 -26.42 -3.73 -0.11
CA ALA A 2 -26.27 -2.65 -1.10
C ALA A 2 -25.04 -1.79 -0.76
N ARG A 3 -24.09 -1.67 -1.71
CA ARG A 3 -22.91 -0.81 -1.57
C ARG A 3 -23.35 0.64 -1.35
N SER A 4 -22.86 1.29 -0.29
CA SER A 4 -23.16 2.70 -0.01
C SER A 4 -22.61 3.60 -1.13
N LYS A 5 -23.25 4.73 -1.42
CA LYS A 5 -22.75 5.71 -2.41
C LYS A 5 -21.32 6.19 -2.13
N SER A 6 -20.90 6.21 -0.85
CA SER A 6 -19.52 6.54 -0.43
C SER A 6 -18.49 5.47 -0.86
N SER A 7 -18.89 4.20 -0.90
CA SER A 7 -18.00 3.11 -1.36
C SER A 7 -17.63 3.23 -2.84
N GLY A 8 -18.54 3.77 -3.68
CA GLY A 8 -18.28 3.95 -5.11
C GLY A 8 -17.26 5.05 -5.41
N ARG A 9 -17.31 6.17 -4.67
CA ARG A 9 -16.33 7.26 -4.83
C ARG A 9 -14.94 6.82 -4.36
N TRP A 10 -14.86 6.19 -3.18
CA TRP A 10 -13.60 5.67 -2.64
C TRP A 10 -12.95 4.63 -3.58
N LEU A 11 -13.75 3.73 -4.17
CA LEU A 11 -13.23 2.75 -5.13
C LEU A 11 -12.65 3.44 -6.38
N ARG A 12 -13.34 4.47 -6.90
CA ARG A 12 -12.81 5.23 -8.05
C ARG A 12 -11.49 5.92 -7.70
N GLU A 13 -11.43 6.61 -6.56
CA GLU A 13 -10.21 7.26 -6.07
C GLU A 13 -9.07 6.25 -5.87
N HIS A 14 -9.38 5.07 -5.32
CA HIS A 14 -8.41 3.98 -5.14
C HIS A 14 -7.88 3.46 -6.49
N PHE A 15 -8.74 3.22 -7.47
CA PHE A 15 -8.30 2.73 -8.79
C PHE A 15 -7.60 3.80 -9.63
N SER A 16 -7.90 5.08 -9.41
CA SER A 16 -7.21 6.20 -10.06
C SER A 16 -5.88 6.56 -9.40
N ASP A 17 -5.52 5.96 -8.26
CA ASP A 17 -4.26 6.27 -7.60
C ASP A 17 -3.07 5.66 -8.36
N ASP A 18 -2.13 6.52 -8.77
CA ASP A 18 -0.97 6.13 -9.57
C ASP A 18 -0.14 5.03 -8.90
N TYR A 19 -0.01 5.05 -7.58
CA TYR A 19 0.76 4.04 -6.87
C TYR A 19 0.02 2.70 -6.78
N VAL A 20 -1.33 2.69 -6.81
CA VAL A 20 -2.10 1.44 -6.96
C VAL A 20 -1.91 0.84 -8.34
N GLN A 21 -1.87 1.67 -9.38
CA GLN A 21 -1.62 1.19 -10.75
C GLN A 21 -0.20 0.68 -10.91
N ARG A 22 0.77 1.46 -10.43
CA ARG A 22 2.19 1.11 -10.46
C ARG A 22 2.46 -0.16 -9.66
N SER A 23 1.84 -0.34 -8.48
CA SER A 23 2.07 -1.56 -7.69
C SER A 23 1.63 -2.81 -8.44
N LYS A 24 0.55 -2.73 -9.23
CA LYS A 24 0.12 -3.85 -10.09
C LYS A 24 1.11 -4.12 -11.21
N GLN A 25 1.63 -3.07 -11.86
CA GLN A 25 2.63 -3.19 -12.94
C GLN A 25 3.94 -3.78 -12.41
N ASP A 26 4.37 -3.34 -11.24
CA ASP A 26 5.60 -3.80 -10.57
C ASP A 26 5.41 -5.12 -9.81
N HIS A 27 4.23 -5.75 -9.89
CA HIS A 27 3.87 -7.01 -9.22
C HIS A 27 4.00 -6.97 -7.70
N TYR A 28 3.81 -5.80 -7.10
CA TYR A 28 3.72 -5.61 -5.66
C TYR A 28 2.30 -5.75 -5.13
N ARG A 29 2.19 -6.25 -3.90
CA ARG A 29 0.90 -6.53 -3.24
C ARG A 29 0.08 -5.26 -2.95
N SER A 30 0.73 -4.15 -2.62
CA SER A 30 0.06 -2.88 -2.28
C SER A 30 0.98 -1.69 -2.61
N ARG A 31 0.37 -0.53 -2.87
CA ARG A 31 1.07 0.76 -3.02
C ARG A 31 1.92 1.16 -1.81
N ALA A 32 1.68 0.57 -0.63
CA ALA A 32 2.45 0.84 0.58
C ALA A 32 3.94 0.47 0.44
N VAL A 33 4.28 -0.41 -0.51
CA VAL A 33 5.65 -0.80 -0.82
C VAL A 33 6.56 0.38 -1.13
N TYR A 34 6.07 1.40 -1.84
CA TYR A 34 6.90 2.52 -2.27
C TYR A 34 7.39 3.36 -1.09
N LYS A 35 6.53 3.55 -0.08
CA LYS A 35 6.93 4.21 1.16
C LYS A 35 7.98 3.39 1.92
N LEU A 36 7.80 2.07 1.98
CA LEU A 36 8.75 1.20 2.68
C LEU A 36 10.11 1.16 1.97
N ILE A 37 10.11 1.13 0.63
CA ILE A 37 11.34 1.22 -0.18
C ILE A 37 12.06 2.53 0.12
N GLU A 38 11.37 3.68 0.01
CA GLU A 38 11.96 5.01 0.27
C GLU A 38 12.55 5.11 1.70
N LEU A 39 11.78 4.68 2.71
CA LEU A 39 12.24 4.67 4.10
C LEU A 39 13.46 3.75 4.29
N ASN A 40 13.42 2.57 3.69
CA ASN A 40 14.53 1.64 3.80
C ASN A 40 15.77 2.12 3.04
N GLU A 41 15.61 2.83 1.92
CA GLU A 41 16.71 3.44 1.18
C GLU A 41 17.40 4.53 1.99
N LYS A 42 16.61 5.39 2.65
CA LYS A 42 17.09 6.50 3.48
C LYS A 42 17.72 6.03 4.79
N ASP A 43 16.99 5.21 5.54
CA ASP A 43 17.31 4.93 6.95
C ASP A 43 17.87 3.51 7.19
N LYS A 44 17.91 2.65 6.15
CA LYS A 44 18.41 1.26 6.21
C LYS A 44 17.74 0.44 7.33
N LEU A 45 16.41 0.57 7.44
CA LEU A 45 15.59 0.01 8.51
C LEU A 45 15.57 -1.54 8.53
N ILE A 46 15.59 -2.17 7.37
CA ILE A 46 15.42 -3.62 7.21
C ILE A 46 16.78 -4.27 6.95
N ARG A 47 17.08 -5.35 7.69
CA ARG A 47 18.29 -6.15 7.54
C ARG A 47 17.97 -7.64 7.44
N PRO A 48 18.83 -8.44 6.78
CA PRO A 48 18.67 -9.89 6.74
C PRO A 48 18.53 -10.49 8.15
N GLY A 49 17.60 -11.42 8.32
CA GLY A 49 17.34 -12.11 9.60
C GLY A 49 16.35 -11.41 10.53
N MET A 50 15.87 -10.20 10.20
CA MET A 50 14.83 -9.53 10.99
C MET A 50 13.45 -10.19 10.81
N ARG A 51 12.68 -10.22 11.90
CA ARG A 51 11.24 -10.52 11.85
C ARG A 51 10.49 -9.20 11.78
N ILE A 52 9.69 -9.02 10.74
CA ILE A 52 8.97 -7.77 10.48
C ILE A 52 7.50 -8.01 10.79
N LEU A 53 6.90 -7.12 11.59
CA LEU A 53 5.48 -7.09 11.88
C LEU A 53 4.89 -5.81 11.27
N GLU A 54 3.87 -5.96 10.43
CA GLU A 54 3.06 -4.85 9.94
C GLU A 54 1.81 -4.75 10.80
N LEU A 55 1.54 -3.56 11.34
CA LEU A 55 0.43 -3.34 12.28
C LEU A 55 -0.82 -2.72 11.64
N GLY A 56 -0.82 -2.48 10.33
CA GLY A 56 -1.95 -1.90 9.59
C GLY A 56 -2.28 -0.47 10.03
N ALA A 57 -2.13 0.51 9.14
CA ALA A 57 -2.68 1.85 9.35
C ALA A 57 -3.68 2.19 8.24
N ALA A 58 -4.87 2.65 8.62
CA ALA A 58 -5.81 3.21 7.68
C ALA A 58 -5.46 4.69 7.38
N PRO A 59 -5.57 5.15 6.12
CA PRO A 59 -5.89 4.39 4.91
C PRO A 59 -4.63 3.84 4.19
N GLY A 60 -4.60 2.53 3.93
CA GLY A 60 -3.61 1.89 3.06
C GLY A 60 -2.66 0.91 3.77
N GLY A 61 -3.19 -0.22 4.24
CA GLY A 61 -2.39 -1.37 4.65
C GLY A 61 -1.86 -2.18 3.46
N TRP A 62 -1.09 -3.23 3.77
CA TRP A 62 -0.55 -4.18 2.79
C TRP A 62 -1.56 -5.27 2.37
N THR A 63 -2.86 -5.04 2.59
CA THR A 63 -3.95 -6.00 2.40
C THR A 63 -4.73 -5.81 1.12
#